data_AF-A0A8T3VUP7-F1
#
_entry.id   AF-A0A8T3VUP7-F1
#
_cell.length_a   1.000
_cell.length_b   1.000
_cell.length_c   1.000
_cell.angle_alpha   90.00
_cell.angle_beta   90.00
_cell.angle_gamma   90.00
#
_symmetry.space_group_name_H-M   'P 1'
#
loop_
_entity.id
_entity.type
_entity.pdbx_description
1 polymer ?
#
loop_
_entity_poly.entity_id
_entity_poly.type
_entity_poly.pdbx_seq_one_letter_code
_entity_poly.pdbx_strand_id
1 'polypeptide(L)' 'MAVSVRFNDSELGLLKEYASLYNLSISDVIRKATIEMIEDSMDVTILEAAMDHISKDKTKMYTFEEAGKELGFL' A
#
# COMPACT_ATOMS: atom_id res chain seq x y z
N MET A 1 7.45 -21.43 0.59
CA MET A 1 8.18 -20.90 1.76
C MET A 1 7.17 -20.68 2.88
N ALA A 2 7.48 -21.10 4.11
CA ALA A 2 6.55 -21.04 5.23
C ALA A 2 7.16 -20.19 6.36
N VAL A 3 6.33 -19.37 7.00
CA VAL A 3 6.68 -18.54 8.15
C VAL A 3 5.73 -18.91 9.29
N SER A 4 6.27 -19.12 10.49
CA SER A 4 5.46 -19.41 11.68
C SER A 4 5.44 -18.17 12.57
N VAL A 5 4.24 -17.71 12.90
CA VAL A 5 4.00 -16.60 13.82
C VAL A 5 3.13 -17.12 14.95
N ARG A 6 3.49 -16.78 16.19
CA ARG A 6 2.74 -17.18 17.38
C ARG A 6 1.74 -16.07 17.72
N PHE A 7 0.49 -16.46 17.89
CA PHE A 7 -0.60 -15.62 18.38
C PHE A 7 -1.16 -16.22 19.66
N ASN A 8 -1.70 -15.39 20.54
CA ASN A 8 -2.56 -15.87 21.61
C ASN A 8 -3.96 -16.24 21.07
N ASP A 9 -4.78 -16.87 21.90
CA ASP A 9 -6.09 -17.38 21.47
C ASP A 9 -7.05 -16.26 21.02
N SER A 10 -6.97 -15.08 21.65
CA SER A 10 -7.80 -13.93 21.31
C SER A 10 -7.39 -13.32 19.96
N GLU A 11 -6.09 -13.11 19.73
CA GLU A 11 -5.54 -12.63 18.47
C GLU A 11 -5.89 -13.58 17.31
N LEU A 12 -5.74 -14.89 17.54
CA LEU A 12 -6.10 -15.90 16.54
C LEU A 12 -7.60 -15.91 16.24
N GLY A 13 -8.44 -15.66 17.26
CA GLY A 13 -9.89 -15.50 17.09
C GLY A 13 -10.23 -14.34 16.15
N LEU A 14 -9.65 -13.16 16.39
CA LEU A 14 -9.85 -11.98 15.55
C LEU A 14 -9.41 -12.21 14.10
N LEU A 15 -8.23 -12.84 13.90
CA LEU A 15 -7.74 -13.17 12.57
C LEU A 15 -8.68 -14.11 11.81
N LYS A 16 -9.26 -15.11 12.50
CA LYS A 16 -10.20 -16.06 11.91
C LYS A 16 -11.51 -15.39 11.51
N GLU A 17 -12.07 -14.54 12.38
CA GLU A 17 -13.30 -13.81 12.10
C GLU A 17 -13.13 -12.87 10.92
N TYR A 18 -12.04 -12.11 10.89
CA TYR A 18 -11.71 -11.23 9.75
C TYR A 18 -11.55 -12.04 8.46
N ALA A 19 -10.75 -13.11 8.50
CA ALA A 19 -10.55 -13.98 7.35
C ALA A 19 -11.88 -14.54 6.81
N SER A 20 -12.77 -14.99 7.70
CA SER A 20 -14.10 -15.49 7.33
C SER A 20 -14.98 -14.40 6.71
N LEU A 21 -14.97 -13.18 7.26
CA LEU A 21 -15.80 -12.08 6.78
C LEU A 21 -15.46 -11.69 5.34
N TYR A 22 -14.18 -11.76 4.97
CA TYR A 22 -13.68 -11.37 3.65
C TYR A 22 -13.35 -12.55 2.72
N ASN A 23 -13.71 -13.78 3.11
CA ASN A 23 -13.40 -15.01 2.37
C ASN A 23 -11.90 -15.14 2.02
N LEU A 24 -11.05 -14.84 2.99
CA LEU A 24 -9.59 -14.92 2.92
C LEU A 24 -9.08 -16.08 3.77
N SER A 25 -7.86 -16.55 3.50
CA SER A 25 -7.13 -17.37 4.46
C SER A 25 -6.45 -16.49 5.52
N ILE A 26 -6.13 -17.06 6.69
CA ILE A 26 -5.32 -16.38 7.71
C ILE A 26 -3.97 -15.91 7.11
N SER A 27 -3.38 -16.72 6.21
CA SER A 27 -2.14 -16.35 5.52
C SER A 27 -2.30 -15.14 4.60
N ASP A 28 -3.47 -14.95 3.97
CA ASP A 28 -3.73 -13.77 3.16
C ASP A 28 -3.84 -12.51 4.01
N VAL A 29 -4.52 -12.61 5.16
CA VAL A 29 -4.63 -11.50 6.12
C VAL A 29 -3.25 -11.08 6.62
N ILE A 30 -2.43 -12.03 7.07
CA ILE A 30 -1.07 -11.75 7.55
C ILE A 30 -0.22 -11.14 6.43
N ARG A 31 -0.30 -11.69 5.20
CA ARG A 31 0.46 -11.17 4.07
C ARG A 31 0.08 -9.72 3.75
N LYS A 32 -1.22 -9.42 3.65
CA LYS A 32 -1.70 -8.07 3.35
C LYS A 32 -1.26 -7.07 4.42
N ALA A 33 -1.53 -7.38 5.69
CA ALA A 33 -1.16 -6.51 6.80
C ALA A 33 0.37 -6.26 6.86
N THR A 34 1.17 -7.27 6.52
CA THR A 34 2.64 -7.10 6.48
C THR A 34 3.08 -6.15 5.37
N ILE A 35 2.47 -6.23 4.18
CA ILE A 35 2.80 -5.34 3.07
C ILE A 35 2.31 -3.92 3.36
N GLU A 36 1.08 -3.76 3.85
CA GLU A 36 0.52 -2.45 4.25
C GLU A 36 1.42 -1.76 5.29
N MET A 37 1.89 -2.49 6.31
CA MET A 37 2.79 -1.93 7.32
C MET A 37 4.15 -1.46 6.73
N ILE A 38 4.66 -2.16 5.71
CA ILE A 38 5.88 -1.74 5.01
C ILE A 38 5.60 -0.47 4.19
N GLU A 39 4.48 -0.43 3.45
CA GLU A 39 4.06 0.72 2.65
C GLU A 39 3.85 1.96 3.53
N ASP A 40 3.10 1.85 4.63
CA ASP A 40 2.88 2.94 5.59
C ASP A 40 4.19 3.55 6.11
N SER A 41 5.21 2.71 6.32
CA SER A 41 6.53 3.17 6.78
C SER A 41 7.30 3.96 5.72
N MET A 42 6.98 3.75 4.45
CA MET A 42 7.66 4.36 3.30
C MET A 42 6.90 5.58 2.77
N ASP A 43 5.57 5.61 2.88
CA ASP A 43 4.71 6.62 2.26
C ASP A 43 5.12 8.07 2.57
N VAL A 44 5.42 8.38 3.84
CA VAL A 44 5.85 9.73 4.24
C VAL A 44 7.18 10.10 3.58
N THR A 45 8.14 9.17 3.55
CA THR A 45 9.46 9.41 2.95
C THR A 45 9.35 9.61 1.44
N ILE A 46 8.50 8.83 0.77
CA ILE A 46 8.25 8.94 -0.67
C ILE A 46 7.59 10.28 -0.99
N LEU A 47 6.61 10.70 -0.19
CA LEU A 47 5.94 11.99 -0.35
C LEU A 47 6.92 13.16 -0.20
N GLU A 48 7.75 13.14 0.85
CA GLU A 48 8.76 14.18 1.08
C GLU A 48 9.73 14.29 -0.09
N ALA A 49 10.21 13.15 -0.61
CA ALA A 49 11.06 13.12 -1.79
C ALA A 49 10.34 13.70 -3.03
N ALA A 50 9.08 13.33 -3.26
CA ALA A 50 8.29 13.86 -4.38
C ALA A 50 8.11 15.38 -4.28
N MET A 51 7.83 15.90 -3.08
CA MET A 51 7.71 17.34 -2.83
C MET A 51 9.03 18.08 -3.04
N ASP A 52 10.16 17.52 -2.60
CA ASP A 52 11.48 18.08 -2.84
C ASP A 52 11.79 18.18 -4.34
N HIS A 53 11.48 17.13 -5.10
CA HIS A 53 11.63 17.12 -6.56
C HIS A 53 10.78 18.19 -7.26
N ILE A 54 9.52 18.37 -6.83
CA ILE A 54 8.65 19.44 -7.34
C ILE A 54 9.22 20.82 -6.99
N SER A 55 9.62 21.04 -5.73
CA SER A 55 10.14 22.34 -5.28
C SER A 55 11.44 22.75 -5.98
N LYS A 56 12.24 21.77 -6.41
CA LYS A 56 13.49 21.98 -7.16
C LYS A 56 13.26 22.08 -8.67
N ASP A 57 12.01 22.17 -9.12
CA ASP A 57 11.60 22.23 -10.53
C ASP A 57 12.17 21.06 -11.37
N LYS A 58 12.36 19.91 -10.72
CA LYS A 58 12.87 18.68 -11.34
C LYS A 58 11.76 17.78 -11.88
N THR A 59 10.51 18.23 -11.79
CA THR A 59 9.32 17.48 -12.17
C THR A 59 8.51 18.30 -13.15
N LYS A 60 8.26 17.74 -14.34
CA LYS A 60 7.37 18.35 -15.31
C LYS A 60 5.92 18.15 -14.86
N MET A 61 5.22 19.24 -14.62
CA MET A 61 3.79 19.23 -14.31
C MET A 61 3.00 19.31 -15.62
N TYR A 62 1.91 18.55 -15.70
CA TYR A 62 1.02 18.53 -16.85
C TYR A 62 -0.36 19.00 -16.44
N THR A 63 -0.96 19.85 -17.25
CA THR A 63 -2.41 20.09 -17.19
C THR A 63 -3.17 18.84 -17.66
N PHE A 64 -4.45 18.75 -17.31
CA PHE A 64 -5.31 17.64 -17.73
C PHE A 64 -5.33 17.46 -19.26
N GLU A 65 -5.38 18.57 -20.02
CA GLU A 65 -5.37 18.54 -21.48
C GLU A 65 -4.04 18.03 -22.05
N GLU A 66 -2.91 18.47 -21.51
CA GLU A 66 -1.59 18.01 -21.96
C GLU A 66 -1.42 16.51 -21.68
N ALA A 67 -1.82 16.06 -20.48
CA ALA A 67 -1.77 14.66 -20.09
C ALA A 67 -2.66 13.78 -21.00
N GLY A 68 -3.88 14.22 -21.30
CA GLY A 68 -4.78 13.47 -22.17
C GLY A 68 -4.31 13.36 -23.62
N LYS A 69 -3.68 14.42 -24.14
CA LYS A 69 -3.03 14.38 -25.47
C LYS A 69 -1.83 13.43 -25.49
N GLU A 70 -1.02 13.44 -24.43
CA GLU A 70 0.17 12.56 -24.34
C GLU A 70 -0.22 11.08 -24.18
N LEU A 71 -1.28 10.79 -23.43
CA LEU A 71 -1.75 9.43 -23.13
C LEU A 71 -2.81 8.89 -24.11
N GLY A 72 -3.31 9.72 -25.03
CA GLY A 72 -4.21 9.31 -26.12
C GLY A 72 -5.67 9.09 -25.72
N PHE A 73 -6.16 9.77 -24.69
CA PHE A 73 -7.56 9.70 -24.27
C PHE A 73 -8.33 11.04 -24.39
N LEU A 74 -7.65 12.10 -24.85
CA LEU A 74 -8.23 13.39 -25.26
C LEU A 74 -7.81 13.74 -26.68
#